data_AF-A0A524MBN9-F1
#
_entry.id   AF-A0A524MBN9-F1
#
_cell.length_a   1.000
_cell.length_b   1.000
_cell.length_c   1.000
_cell.angle_alpha   90.00
_cell.angle_beta   90.00
_cell.angle_gamma   90.00
#
_symmetry.space_group_name_H-M   'P 1'
#
loop_
_entity.id
_entity.type
_entity.pdbx_description
1 polymer ?
#
loop_
_entity_poly.entity_id
_entity_poly.type
_entity_poly.pdbx_seq_one_letter_code
_entity_poly.pdbx_strand_id
1 'polypeptide(L)'
;MHTIGMLRRTLGLSSDNQVRNRIERIKDLLSEHIRRGPNNQLFLTDPGLDLMKQFQDLYDTGLTLTEASNVIRATSYQFNVSPLSVSSRSALNEMKPDRSTVDLATGLRQELTQIRAHLSAIETQLQPGSSCAEPAIDSQPWWTHLREDIDVT
;
A
#
# COMPACT_ATOMS: atom_id res chain seq x y z
N MET A 1 -11.33 -1.85 -21.40
CA MET A 1 -10.59 -0.56 -21.48
C MET A 1 -11.18 0.45 -20.52
N HIS A 2 -10.33 1.10 -19.73
CA HIS A 2 -10.70 1.93 -18.60
C HIS A 2 -10.17 3.36 -18.77
N THR A 3 -11.04 4.34 -18.55
CA THR A 3 -10.64 5.76 -18.52
C THR A 3 -10.02 6.12 -17.16
N ILE A 4 -9.32 7.26 -17.09
CA ILE A 4 -8.81 7.81 -15.82
C ILE A 4 -9.94 7.96 -14.78
N GLY A 5 -11.11 8.45 -15.19
CA GLY A 5 -12.25 8.60 -14.29
C GLY A 5 -12.79 7.28 -13.76
N MET A 6 -12.77 6.20 -14.56
CA MET A 6 -13.08 4.85 -14.10
C MET A 6 -12.02 4.32 -13.14
N LEU A 7 -10.74 4.47 -13.49
CA LEU A 7 -9.61 4.09 -12.63
C LEU A 7 -9.69 4.76 -11.26
N ARG A 8 -10.04 6.05 -11.23
CA ARG A 8 -10.23 6.79 -9.98
C ARG A 8 -11.25 6.10 -9.07
N ARG A 9 -12.41 5.73 -9.61
CA ARG A 9 -13.48 5.03 -8.86
C ARG A 9 -13.05 3.64 -8.43
N THR A 10 -12.41 2.88 -9.32
CA THR A 10 -11.99 1.50 -9.04
C THR A 10 -10.89 1.43 -7.99
N LEU A 11 -9.97 2.40 -7.97
CA LEU A 11 -8.84 2.45 -7.03
C LEU A 11 -9.16 3.23 -5.75
N GLY A 12 -10.39 3.70 -5.55
CA GLY A 12 -10.79 4.47 -4.37
C GLY A 12 -10.09 5.82 -4.23
N LEU A 13 -9.66 6.43 -5.34
CA LEU A 13 -8.90 7.67 -5.34
C LEU A 13 -9.78 8.92 -5.33
N SER A 14 -9.31 9.98 -4.67
CA SER A 14 -10.05 11.25 -4.58
C SER A 14 -9.97 12.04 -5.88
N SER A 15 -8.80 12.05 -6.55
CA SER A 15 -8.53 12.92 -7.70
C SER A 15 -7.94 12.18 -8.91
N ASP A 16 -8.32 12.63 -10.12
CA ASP A 16 -7.71 12.20 -11.38
C ASP A 16 -6.20 12.47 -11.42
N ASN A 17 -5.71 13.49 -10.71
CA ASN A 17 -4.28 13.79 -10.63
C ASN A 17 -3.53 12.72 -9.83
N GLN A 18 -4.15 12.12 -8.81
CA GLN A 18 -3.55 11.00 -8.08
C GLN A 18 -3.40 9.78 -8.98
N VAL A 19 -4.42 9.50 -9.82
CA VAL A 19 -4.34 8.44 -10.84
C VAL A 19 -3.18 8.71 -11.79
N ARG A 20 -3.08 9.92 -12.34
CA ARG A 20 -1.99 10.29 -13.27
C ARG A 20 -0.61 10.17 -12.62
N ASN A 21 -0.45 10.66 -11.39
CA ASN A 21 0.82 10.56 -10.68
C ASN A 21 1.25 9.11 -10.50
N ARG A 22 0.31 8.21 -10.17
CA ARG A 22 0.58 6.78 -10.01
C ARG A 22 0.92 6.11 -11.35
N ILE A 23 0.19 6.45 -12.41
CA ILE A 23 0.51 5.98 -13.76
C ILE A 23 1.92 6.41 -14.18
N GLU A 24 2.33 7.65 -13.90
CA GLU A 24 3.69 8.12 -14.22
C GLU A 24 4.78 7.35 -13.45
N ARG A 25 4.50 6.86 -12.23
CA ARG A 25 5.46 6.09 -11.43
C ARG A 25 5.77 4.71 -12.00
N ILE A 26 4.78 4.07 -12.61
CA ILE A 26 4.91 2.73 -13.21
C ILE A 26 4.74 2.77 -14.74
N LYS A 27 5.00 3.93 -15.35
CA LYS A 27 4.77 4.19 -16.77
C LYS A 27 5.58 3.28 -17.69
N ASP A 28 6.78 2.93 -17.28
CA ASP A 28 7.64 1.96 -17.95
C ASP A 28 6.93 0.62 -18.11
N LEU A 29 6.28 0.14 -17.04
CA LEU A 29 5.52 -1.12 -17.03
C LEU A 29 4.16 -1.01 -17.72
N LEU A 30 3.54 0.17 -17.68
CA LEU A 30 2.24 0.42 -18.29
C LEU A 30 2.33 0.80 -19.78
N SER A 31 3.53 1.01 -20.32
CA SER A 31 3.75 1.53 -21.67
C SER A 31 3.01 0.73 -22.77
N GLU A 32 3.00 -0.60 -22.64
CA GLU A 32 2.31 -1.51 -23.57
C GLU A 32 0.78 -1.57 -23.34
N HIS A 33 0.35 -1.17 -22.15
CA HIS A 33 -1.03 -1.26 -21.67
C HIS A 33 -1.80 0.06 -21.77
N ILE A 34 -1.11 1.15 -22.12
CA ILE A 34 -1.65 2.50 -22.32
C ILE A 34 -2.03 2.68 -23.79
N ARG A 35 -3.26 3.13 -24.03
CA ARG A 35 -3.74 3.59 -25.33
C ARG A 35 -4.20 5.04 -25.26
N ARG A 36 -3.94 5.80 -26.31
CA ARG A 36 -4.50 7.15 -26.48
C ARG A 36 -5.73 7.03 -27.36
N GLY A 37 -6.85 7.56 -26.89
CA GLY A 37 -8.07 7.63 -27.69
C GLY A 37 -8.36 9.05 -28.18
N PRO A 38 -9.60 9.30 -28.63
CA PRO A 38 -10.01 10.61 -29.14
C PRO A 38 -9.74 11.72 -28.11
N ASN A 39 -9.33 12.91 -28.57
CA ASN A 39 -9.01 14.05 -27.71
C ASN A 39 -7.87 13.79 -26.70
N ASN A 40 -6.89 12.96 -27.06
CA ASN A 40 -5.72 12.64 -26.21
C ASN A 40 -6.09 12.04 -24.84
N GLN A 41 -7.25 11.40 -24.76
CA GLN A 41 -7.69 10.71 -23.55
C GLN A 41 -6.83 9.46 -23.33
N LEU A 42 -6.42 9.25 -22.08
CA LEU A 42 -5.66 8.08 -21.67
C LEU A 42 -6.62 6.94 -21.35
N PHE A 43 -6.43 5.81 -22.02
CA PHE A 43 -7.13 4.55 -21.78
C PHE A 43 -6.15 3.50 -21.30
N LEU A 44 -6.54 2.75 -20.29
CA LEU A 44 -5.82 1.57 -19.82
C LEU A 44 -6.54 0.31 -20.32
N THR A 45 -5.76 -0.65 -20.78
CA THR A 45 -6.25 -2.02 -21.00
C THR A 45 -6.51 -2.70 -19.65
N ASP A 46 -7.26 -3.81 -19.69
CA ASP A 46 -7.63 -4.54 -18.48
C ASP A 46 -6.40 -5.12 -17.74
N PRO A 47 -5.36 -5.64 -18.40
CA PRO A 47 -4.11 -6.02 -17.73
C PRO A 47 -3.39 -4.82 -17.08
N GLY A 48 -3.47 -3.64 -17.70
CA GLY A 48 -2.95 -2.40 -17.10
C GLY A 48 -3.72 -1.98 -15.85
N LEU A 49 -5.04 -2.23 -15.81
CA LEU A 49 -5.85 -2.00 -14.62
C LEU A 49 -5.42 -2.93 -13.49
N ASP A 50 -5.13 -4.19 -13.77
CA ASP A 50 -4.72 -5.14 -12.74
C ASP A 50 -3.34 -4.80 -12.16
N LEU A 51 -2.40 -4.30 -12.98
CA LEU A 51 -1.15 -3.73 -12.48
C LEU A 51 -1.39 -2.52 -11.56
N MET A 52 -2.33 -1.64 -11.91
CA MET A 52 -2.70 -0.50 -11.07
C MET A 52 -3.36 -0.92 -9.75
N LYS A 53 -4.14 -2.00 -9.74
CA LYS A 53 -4.70 -2.57 -8.49
C LYS A 53 -3.60 -3.15 -7.61
N GLN A 54 -2.70 -3.96 -8.17
CA GLN A 54 -1.56 -4.48 -7.41
C GLN A 54 -0.70 -3.35 -6.83
N PHE A 55 -0.50 -2.27 -7.58
CA PHE A 55 0.18 -1.08 -7.08
C PHE A 55 -0.57 -0.41 -5.93
N GLN A 56 -1.89 -0.34 -6.03
CA GLN A 56 -2.73 0.19 -4.96
C GLN A 56 -2.68 -0.69 -3.72
N ASP A 57 -2.77 -2.01 -3.87
CA ASP A 57 -2.70 -2.95 -2.76
C ASP A 57 -1.36 -2.83 -2.02
N LEU A 58 -0.25 -2.70 -2.74
CA LEU A 58 1.06 -2.45 -2.15
C LEU A 58 1.11 -1.13 -1.39
N TYR A 59 0.56 -0.06 -1.97
CA TYR A 59 0.47 1.23 -1.28
C TYR A 59 -0.38 1.12 0.01
N ASP A 60 -1.47 0.36 -0.02
CA ASP A 60 -2.36 0.17 1.12
C ASP A 60 -1.72 -0.67 2.25
N THR A 61 -0.68 -1.44 1.94
CA THR A 61 0.16 -2.08 2.98
C THR A 61 1.09 -1.10 3.72
N GLY A 62 1.09 0.18 3.35
CA GLY A 62 1.92 1.23 3.96
C GLY A 62 3.24 1.48 3.25
N LEU A 63 3.49 0.82 2.10
CA LEU A 63 4.66 1.10 1.27
C LEU A 63 4.55 2.48 0.63
N THR A 64 5.69 3.16 0.50
CA THR A 64 5.75 4.38 -0.29
C THR A 64 5.51 4.07 -1.77
N LEU A 65 5.06 5.07 -2.55
CA LEU A 65 4.86 4.92 -3.99
C LEU A 65 6.12 4.41 -4.72
N THR A 66 7.30 4.79 -4.25
CA THR A 66 8.58 4.35 -4.79
C THR A 66 8.84 2.89 -4.49
N GLU A 67 8.65 2.45 -3.25
CA GLU A 67 8.85 1.05 -2.86
C GLU A 67 7.84 0.13 -3.56
N ALA A 68 6.56 0.51 -3.60
CA ALA A 68 5.54 -0.21 -4.34
C ALA A 68 5.93 -0.35 -5.83
N SER A 69 6.43 0.71 -6.45
CA SER A 69 6.88 0.65 -7.85
C SER A 69 8.07 -0.30 -8.06
N ASN A 70 9.01 -0.35 -7.10
CA ASN A 70 10.16 -1.24 -7.16
C ASN A 70 9.75 -2.71 -6.99
N VAL A 71 8.79 -2.99 -6.11
CA VAL A 71 8.25 -4.35 -5.90
C VAL A 71 7.56 -4.86 -7.17
N ILE A 72 6.73 -4.04 -7.82
CA ILE A 72 6.10 -4.45 -9.08
C ILE A 72 7.16 -4.69 -10.15
N ARG A 73 8.15 -3.81 -10.29
CA ARG A 73 9.25 -4.03 -11.25
C ARG A 73 9.96 -5.35 -11.00
N ALA A 74 10.34 -5.63 -9.75
CA ALA A 74 11.00 -6.88 -9.39
C ALA A 74 10.14 -8.11 -9.75
N THR A 75 8.83 -8.02 -9.54
CA THR A 75 7.87 -9.09 -9.89
C THR A 75 7.76 -9.28 -11.40
N SER A 76 7.66 -8.18 -12.16
CA SER A 76 7.59 -8.21 -13.64
C SER A 76 8.88 -8.73 -14.28
N TYR A 77 10.05 -8.47 -13.68
CA TYR A 77 11.31 -9.06 -14.14
C TYR A 77 11.36 -10.57 -13.87
N GLN A 78 10.87 -11.05 -12.73
CA GLN A 78 10.81 -12.49 -12.43
C GLN A 78 9.92 -13.26 -13.43
N PHE A 79 8.84 -12.65 -13.91
CA PHE A 79 7.97 -13.26 -14.93
C PHE A 79 8.58 -13.31 -16.34
N ASN A 80 9.48 -12.39 -16.68
CA ASN A 80 10.17 -12.37 -17.98
C ASN A 80 11.39 -13.31 -18.03
N VAL A 81 11.89 -13.75 -16.88
CA VAL A 81 12.85 -14.87 -16.81
C VAL A 81 12.06 -16.17 -16.82
N SER A 82 11.59 -16.56 -18.00
CA SER A 82 10.99 -17.89 -18.24
C SER A 82 11.90 -18.99 -17.66
N PRO A 83 11.35 -20.06 -17.06
CA PRO A 83 12.09 -20.96 -16.20
C PRO A 83 13.00 -21.84 -17.06
N LEU A 84 14.25 -21.44 -17.21
CA LEU A 84 15.34 -22.39 -17.44
C LEU A 84 15.45 -23.24 -16.19
N SER A 85 14.62 -24.28 -16.15
CA SER A 85 14.82 -25.57 -15.48
C SER A 85 15.95 -25.54 -14.46
N VAL A 86 15.73 -24.90 -13.31
CA VAL A 86 16.60 -25.10 -12.16
C VAL A 86 16.21 -26.46 -11.62
N SER A 87 16.93 -27.46 -12.11
CA SER A 87 16.93 -28.82 -11.58
C SER A 87 16.97 -28.70 -10.05
N SER A 88 15.92 -29.21 -9.41
CA SER A 88 15.85 -29.46 -7.98
C SER A 88 16.88 -30.53 -7.61
N ARG A 89 18.17 -30.19 -7.74
CA ARG A 89 19.22 -30.82 -6.98
C ARG A 89 19.27 -30.06 -5.67
N SER A 90 18.64 -30.68 -4.67
CA SER A 90 18.95 -30.50 -3.26
C SER A 90 20.47 -30.52 -3.06
N ALA A 91 21.09 -29.35 -3.12
CA ALA A 91 22.33 -29.09 -2.41
C ALA A 91 21.91 -28.62 -1.03
N LEU A 92 21.76 -29.60 -0.13
CA LEU A 92 21.65 -29.43 1.30
C LEU A 92 23.01 -28.89 1.80
N ASN A 93 23.32 -27.64 1.46
CA ASN A 93 24.40 -26.92 2.12
C ASN A 93 23.82 -26.34 3.39
N GLU A 94 24.08 -27.03 4.50
CA GLU A 94 24.02 -26.49 5.84
C GLU A 94 24.91 -25.23 5.91
N MET A 95 24.34 -24.09 5.53
CA MET A 95 24.93 -22.80 5.80
C MET A 95 24.70 -22.52 7.27
N LYS A 96 25.76 -22.76 8.04
CA LYS A 96 25.96 -22.31 9.42
C LYS A 96 25.33 -20.91 9.58
N PRO A 97 24.44 -20.68 10.55
CA PRO A 97 23.74 -19.40 10.66
C PRO A 97 24.78 -18.30 10.85
N ASP A 98 24.91 -17.45 9.84
CA ASP A 98 25.77 -16.29 9.88
C ASP A 98 25.27 -15.39 11.02
N ARG A 99 26.20 -14.89 11.86
CA ARG A 99 25.87 -14.06 13.04
C ARG A 99 24.96 -12.89 12.66
N SER A 100 25.12 -12.39 11.43
CA SER A 100 24.29 -11.36 10.81
C SER A 100 22.77 -11.69 10.81
N THR A 101 22.39 -12.95 10.60
CA THR A 101 20.97 -13.36 10.57
C THR A 101 20.36 -13.44 11.97
N VAL A 102 21.16 -13.80 12.97
CA VAL A 102 20.75 -13.80 14.38
C VAL A 102 20.60 -12.36 14.86
N ASP A 103 21.52 -11.47 14.50
CA ASP A 103 21.47 -10.06 14.87
C ASP A 103 20.25 -9.36 14.23
N LEU A 104 19.96 -9.62 12.96
CA LEU A 104 18.76 -9.13 12.27
C LEU A 104 17.47 -9.67 12.91
N ALA A 105 17.42 -10.96 13.23
CA ALA A 105 16.27 -11.55 13.90
C ALA A 105 16.05 -10.97 15.31
N THR A 106 17.12 -10.63 16.03
CA THR A 106 17.01 -9.95 17.32
C THR A 106 16.52 -8.50 17.18
N GLY A 107 17.00 -7.76 16.17
CA GLY A 107 16.54 -6.40 15.88
C GLY A 107 15.05 -6.36 15.55
N LEU A 108 14.58 -7.23 14.65
CA LEU A 108 13.15 -7.31 14.29
C LEU A 108 12.25 -7.67 15.49
N ARG A 109 12.72 -8.56 16.38
CA ARG A 109 11.99 -8.90 17.61
C ARG A 109 11.92 -7.71 18.57
N GLN A 110 12.98 -6.91 18.65
CA GLN A 110 13.02 -5.72 19.47
C GLN A 110 12.05 -4.66 18.94
N GLU A 111 12.00 -4.45 17.63
CA GLU A 111 11.04 -3.54 16.99
C GLU A 111 9.59 -4.00 17.22
N LEU A 112 9.28 -5.28 17.03
CA LEU A 112 7.96 -5.83 17.34
C LEU A 112 7.55 -5.63 18.81
N THR A 113 8.52 -5.71 19.72
CA THR A 113 8.28 -5.47 21.15
C THR A 113 7.98 -3.99 21.42
N GLN A 114 8.71 -3.08 20.78
CA GLN A 114 8.46 -1.64 20.88
C GLN A 114 7.09 -1.26 20.34
N ILE A 115 6.70 -1.80 19.17
CA ILE A 115 5.39 -1.54 18.57
C ILE A 115 4.27 -2.04 19.48
N ARG A 116 4.40 -3.25 20.03
CA ARG A 116 3.40 -3.80 20.97
C ARG A 116 3.28 -2.99 22.24
N ALA A 117 4.41 -2.53 22.80
CA ALA A 117 4.40 -1.66 23.97
C ALA A 117 3.69 -0.33 23.67
N HIS A 118 3.97 0.28 22.52
CA HIS A 118 3.33 1.52 22.09
C HIS A 118 1.82 1.35 21.90
N LEU A 119 1.40 0.25 21.25
CA LEU A 119 -0.02 -0.08 21.11
C LEU A 119 -0.71 -0.27 22.46
N SER A 120 -0.08 -0.99 23.40
CA SER A 120 -0.66 -1.18 24.74
C SER A 120 -0.80 0.14 25.52
N ALA A 121 0.15 1.08 25.35
CA ALA A 121 0.07 2.39 25.96
C ALA A 121 -1.07 3.23 25.36
N ILE A 122 -1.26 3.16 24.04
CA ILE A 122 -2.38 3.81 23.34
C ILE A 122 -3.72 3.18 23.76
N GLU A 123 -3.82 1.85 23.82
CA GLU A 123 -5.02 1.15 24.29
C GLU A 123 -5.36 1.53 25.74
N THR A 124 -4.36 1.67 26.61
CA THR A 124 -4.56 2.10 27.99
C THR A 124 -5.05 3.55 28.06
N GLN A 125 -4.57 4.44 27.19
CA GLN A 125 -5.06 5.82 27.08
C GLN A 125 -6.48 5.90 26.50
N LEU A 126 -6.84 4.94 25.63
CA LEU A 126 -8.17 4.81 25.05
C LEU A 126 -9.15 4.01 25.92
N GLN A 127 -8.72 3.50 27.07
CA GLN A 127 -9.61 3.07 28.15
C GLN A 127 -9.76 4.17 29.21
N PRO A 128 -10.55 5.24 28.97
CA PRO A 128 -11.16 5.96 30.06
C PRO A 128 -12.18 5.02 30.70
N GLY A 129 -12.15 4.94 32.03
CA GLY A 129 -13.02 4.08 32.80
C GLY A 129 -14.49 4.21 32.40
N SER A 130 -15.13 3.05 32.26
CA SER A 130 -16.54 2.86 32.56
C SER A 130 -16.82 3.29 34.01
N SER A 131 -16.84 4.59 34.29
CA SER A 131 -17.51 5.27 35.42
C SER A 131 -16.94 6.68 35.57
N CYS A 132 -17.64 7.67 35.02
CA CYS A 132 -18.01 8.84 35.81
C CYS A 132 -19.20 9.54 35.15
N ALA A 133 -20.11 9.98 36.01
CA ALA A 133 -21.43 10.52 35.72
C ALA A 133 -21.46 11.66 34.69
N GLU A 134 -22.62 11.78 34.03
CA GLU A 134 -23.12 13.04 33.45
C GLU A 134 -22.88 14.21 34.42
N PRO A 135 -22.56 15.39 33.85
CA PRO A 135 -23.66 16.33 33.75
C PRO A 135 -23.87 16.79 32.30
N ALA A 136 -25.14 16.97 31.97
CA ALA A 136 -25.60 17.62 30.76
C ALA A 136 -24.94 19.01 30.58
N ILE A 137 -24.57 19.31 29.33
CA ILE A 137 -24.81 20.56 28.56
C ILE A 137 -23.72 20.68 27.47
N ASP A 138 -24.17 20.57 26.22
CA ASP A 138 -23.59 21.13 24.99
C ASP A 138 -22.07 21.08 24.82
N SER A 139 -21.51 19.88 24.68
CA SER A 139 -20.21 19.72 24.04
C SER A 139 -20.31 18.60 23.04
N GLN A 140 -20.68 18.97 21.81
CA GLN A 140 -20.49 18.04 20.71
C GLN A 140 -19.04 17.57 20.70
N PRO A 141 -18.83 16.28 20.48
CA PRO A 141 -17.48 15.74 20.54
C PRO A 141 -16.63 16.32 19.42
N TRP A 142 -15.38 16.66 19.73
CA TRP A 142 -14.45 17.38 18.85
C TRP A 142 -14.33 16.85 17.39
N TRP A 143 -14.69 15.59 17.16
CA TRP A 143 -14.72 14.97 15.84
C TRP A 143 -15.91 15.38 14.96
N THR A 144 -16.94 16.06 15.47
CA THR A 144 -18.03 16.59 14.64
C THR A 144 -17.61 17.83 13.85
N HIS A 145 -16.77 18.71 14.42
CA HIS A 145 -16.18 19.84 13.69
C HIS A 145 -15.36 19.38 12.46
N LEU A 146 -14.66 18.25 12.59
CA LEU A 146 -13.90 17.65 11.49
C LEU A 146 -14.79 17.06 10.38
N ARG A 147 -16.05 16.72 10.70
CA ARG A 147 -16.99 16.14 9.72
C ARG A 147 -17.65 17.24 8.88
N GLU A 148 -17.90 18.40 9.48
CA GLU A 148 -18.49 19.56 8.79
C GLU A 148 -17.54 20.17 7.75
N ASP A 149 -16.23 20.17 7.99
CA ASP A 149 -15.24 20.67 7.01
C ASP A 149 -15.10 19.78 5.76
N ILE A 150 -15.57 18.53 5.80
CA ILE A 150 -15.48 17.60 4.67
C ILE A 150 -16.70 17.72 3.73
N ASP A 151 -17.86 18.15 4.26
CA ASP A 151 -19.10 18.26 3.48
C ASP A 151 -19.28 19.62 2.78
N VAL A 152 -18.33 20.55 2.89
CA VAL A 152 -18.30 21.80 2.11
C VAL A 152 -17.47 21.61 0.83
N THR A 153 -18.01 20.87 -0.15
CA THR A 153 -17.72 21.09 -1.59
C THR A 153 -18.79 20.48 -2.49
#